data_AF-A0ABD3Q0D4-F1
#
_entry.id   AF-A0ABD3Q0D4-F1
#
_cell.length_a   1.000
_cell.length_b   1.000
_cell.length_c   1.000
_cell.angle_alpha   90.00
_cell.angle_beta   90.00
_cell.angle_gamma   90.00
#
_symmetry.space_group_name_H-M   'P 1'
#
loop_
_entity.id
_entity.type
_entity.pdbx_description
1 polymer ?
#
loop_
_entity_poly.entity_id
_entity_poly.type
_entity_poly.pdbx_seq_one_letter_code
_entity_poly.pdbx_strand_id
1 'polypeptide(L)'
;MIGLSALYDKKLGISDLVSFTPSQLESIKIEARTAIDDAYDARLSDIEDLRREMNDDMEESRRRREEAGRLNAQYERQNLLEKIDRLTGDFMDAANAGGREGLRNAYDADEEEEDGGGGEGRTNDEDEYEGGKGGGVVAIENRVLIVADAKKDKGSSMILNELVGMLDDAFDSEVIVDVRTASNVPLGGDGARTLVVFASSLDSPSRSSLENVLGRALRRTAPVSGREPIVPPSHVVLISSHGTDRAGRMPYSMRNLLGNGKLDGLREMEGGLIAASRGRASGGRAPLDYTIVKFGDVERRYDEGGGRDDAIGGVSIRPGDALDGGIGPMAAASVILQAMAYQPYARNATLCAEGGAASPAIAPAARDPQQTWNDKFLCLSGPELLRIEAGSDVDYAELGQYVKLWSGTYDYGGGGGRGTRGRTGLTTPAIVRASRRPPSRIDGVIEREGVRILFLTTNTGDRYKSATEERADERMRNASGGKPSSSSSADATQGTIVRSLKKAVEAWVDAARSRRPPRG
;
A
#
# COMPACT_ATOMS: atom_id res chain seq x y z
N MET A 1 -41.72 -26.25 -9.08
CA MET A 1 -42.15 -26.41 -7.68
C MET A 1 -42.42 -27.89 -7.42
N ILE A 2 -41.49 -28.57 -6.75
CA ILE A 2 -41.67 -29.94 -6.26
C ILE A 2 -41.38 -29.85 -4.76
N GLY A 3 -42.41 -30.05 -3.94
CA GLY A 3 -42.31 -29.93 -2.48
C GLY A 3 -41.58 -31.13 -1.87
N LEU A 4 -40.99 -30.92 -0.69
CA LEU A 4 -40.32 -31.95 0.12
C LEU A 4 -41.19 -33.21 0.37
N SER A 5 -42.51 -33.10 0.24
CA SER A 5 -43.44 -34.23 0.33
C SER A 5 -43.23 -35.29 -0.76
N ALA A 6 -42.61 -34.94 -1.90
CA ALA A 6 -42.31 -35.88 -2.98
C ALA A 6 -41.12 -36.81 -2.69
N LEU A 7 -40.38 -36.59 -1.59
CA LEU A 7 -39.25 -37.42 -1.16
C LEU A 7 -39.64 -38.48 -0.11
N TYR A 8 -40.86 -38.43 0.43
CA TYR A 8 -41.26 -39.30 1.54
C TYR A 8 -41.41 -40.78 1.13
N ASP A 9 -41.73 -41.06 -0.14
CA ASP A 9 -41.99 -42.42 -0.64
C ASP A 9 -40.89 -43.00 -1.54
N LYS A 10 -39.80 -42.25 -1.78
CA LYS A 10 -38.64 -42.80 -2.50
C LYS A 10 -37.73 -43.49 -1.50
N LYS A 11 -37.62 -44.82 -1.60
CA LYS A 11 -36.55 -45.62 -1.00
C LYS A 11 -35.20 -45.10 -1.50
N LEU A 12 -34.66 -44.09 -0.82
CA LEU A 12 -33.25 -43.75 -0.86
C LEU A 12 -32.54 -44.99 -0.30
N GLY A 13 -31.74 -45.65 -1.12
CA GLY A 13 -31.06 -46.91 -0.81
C GLY A 13 -29.96 -46.76 0.25
N ILE A 14 -30.33 -46.35 1.45
CA ILE A 14 -29.51 -46.29 2.65
C ILE A 14 -30.28 -47.08 3.71
N SER A 15 -29.93 -48.35 3.86
CA SER A 15 -30.70 -49.34 4.63
C SER A 15 -30.51 -49.28 6.15
N ASP A 16 -29.83 -48.27 6.71
CA ASP A 16 -29.52 -48.22 8.15
C ASP A 16 -29.71 -46.83 8.79
N LEU A 17 -30.76 -46.09 8.41
CA LEU A 17 -31.21 -44.96 9.24
C LEU A 17 -32.29 -45.46 10.19
N VAL A 18 -31.89 -45.65 11.46
CA VAL A 18 -32.81 -45.92 12.57
C VAL A 18 -33.89 -44.84 12.57
N SER A 19 -35.13 -45.22 12.23
CA SER A 19 -36.25 -44.29 12.23
C SER A 19 -36.58 -43.92 13.68
N PHE A 20 -36.24 -42.70 14.08
CA PHE A 20 -36.64 -42.17 15.38
C PHE A 20 -38.16 -42.12 15.48
N THR A 21 -38.71 -42.61 16.59
CA THR A 21 -40.15 -42.45 16.85
C THR A 21 -40.47 -40.96 17.02
N PRO A 22 -41.72 -40.52 16.76
CA PRO A 22 -42.11 -39.12 16.96
C PRO A 22 -41.77 -38.58 18.36
N SER A 23 -41.87 -39.43 19.39
CA SER A 23 -41.50 -39.10 20.77
C SER A 23 -39.99 -38.90 20.98
N GLN A 24 -39.14 -39.67 20.29
CA GLN A 24 -37.68 -39.50 20.34
C GLN A 24 -37.24 -38.21 19.64
N LEU A 25 -37.87 -37.89 18.51
CA LEU A 25 -37.65 -36.64 17.79
C LEU A 25 -38.04 -35.41 18.62
N GLU A 26 -39.11 -35.50 19.40
CA GLU A 26 -39.53 -34.42 20.29
C GLU A 26 -38.58 -34.25 21.49
N SER A 27 -38.11 -35.35 22.07
CA SER A 27 -37.07 -35.34 23.11
C SER A 27 -35.77 -34.69 22.63
N ILE A 28 -35.29 -35.07 21.43
CA ILE A 28 -34.07 -34.49 20.83
C ILE A 28 -34.24 -33.00 20.56
N LYS A 29 -35.43 -32.55 20.14
CA LYS A 29 -35.70 -31.12 19.92
C LYS A 29 -35.70 -30.32 21.22
N ILE A 30 -36.20 -30.89 22.31
CA ILE A 30 -36.19 -30.24 23.63
C ILE A 30 -34.75 -30.16 24.12
N GLU A 31 -33.99 -31.25 24.08
CA GLU A 31 -32.59 -31.31 24.50
C GLU A 31 -31.70 -30.36 23.69
N ALA A 32 -31.89 -30.29 22.36
CA ALA A 32 -31.17 -29.36 21.50
C ALA A 32 -31.51 -27.89 21.81
N ARG A 33 -32.76 -27.57 22.17
CA ARG A 33 -33.13 -26.22 22.58
C ARG A 33 -32.49 -25.83 23.90
N THR A 34 -32.53 -26.71 24.89
CA THR A 34 -31.90 -26.46 26.19
C THR A 34 -30.39 -26.28 26.05
N ALA A 35 -29.72 -27.10 25.24
CA ALA A 35 -28.29 -26.94 24.99
C ALA A 35 -27.93 -25.63 24.28
N ILE A 36 -28.81 -25.15 23.40
CA ILE A 36 -28.64 -23.86 22.73
C ILE A 36 -28.86 -22.71 23.72
N ASP A 37 -29.90 -22.77 24.55
CA ASP A 37 -30.21 -21.75 25.55
C ASP A 37 -29.08 -21.65 26.59
N ASP A 38 -28.58 -22.77 27.10
CA ASP A 38 -27.43 -22.82 28.04
C ASP A 38 -26.16 -22.22 27.42
N ALA A 39 -25.92 -22.46 26.12
CA ALA A 39 -24.78 -21.88 25.40
C ALA A 39 -24.95 -20.37 25.18
N TYR A 40 -26.17 -19.89 24.95
CA TYR A 40 -26.46 -18.46 24.86
C TYR A 40 -26.26 -17.76 26.19
N ASP A 41 -26.75 -18.33 27.29
CA ASP A 41 -26.61 -17.76 28.64
C ASP A 41 -25.15 -17.71 29.09
N ALA A 42 -24.37 -18.75 28.82
CA ALA A 42 -22.92 -18.76 29.09
C ALA A 42 -22.20 -17.65 28.31
N ARG A 43 -22.53 -17.47 27.03
CA ARG A 43 -21.96 -16.39 26.20
C ARG A 43 -22.41 -15.00 26.65
N LEU A 44 -23.63 -14.86 27.15
CA LEU A 44 -24.11 -13.59 27.69
C LEU A 44 -23.33 -13.22 28.96
N SER A 45 -23.09 -14.18 29.85
CA SER A 45 -22.28 -14.00 31.06
C SER A 45 -20.84 -13.57 30.71
N ASP A 46 -20.21 -14.23 29.73
CA ASP A 46 -18.87 -13.86 29.25
C ASP A 46 -18.83 -12.40 28.77
N ILE A 47 -19.87 -11.96 28.05
CA ILE A 47 -19.97 -10.58 27.54
C ILE A 47 -20.13 -9.58 28.68
N GLU A 48 -20.88 -9.92 29.73
CA GLU A 48 -21.06 -9.06 30.90
C GLU A 48 -19.77 -8.92 31.72
N ASP A 49 -19.02 -10.01 31.90
CA ASP A 49 -17.72 -9.99 32.56
C ASP A 49 -16.70 -9.16 31.77
N LEU A 50 -16.68 -9.32 30.45
CA LEU A 50 -15.80 -8.55 29.56
C LEU A 50 -16.16 -7.05 29.54
N ARG A 51 -17.45 -6.71 29.70
CA ARG A 51 -17.89 -5.31 29.89
C ARG A 51 -17.45 -4.75 31.23
N ARG A 52 -17.46 -5.55 32.31
CA ARG A 52 -16.98 -5.15 33.64
C ARG A 52 -15.48 -4.88 33.61
N GLU A 53 -14.70 -5.82 33.07
CA GLU A 53 -13.25 -5.68 32.90
C GLU A 53 -12.89 -4.44 32.07
N MET A 54 -13.60 -4.21 30.95
CA MET A 54 -13.37 -3.02 30.12
C MET A 54 -13.68 -1.71 30.85
N ASN A 55 -14.69 -1.67 31.71
CA ASN A 55 -14.99 -0.49 32.51
C ASN A 55 -13.92 -0.23 33.57
N ASP A 56 -13.46 -1.27 34.25
CA ASP A 56 -12.39 -1.19 35.26
C ASP A 56 -11.07 -0.70 34.61
N ASP A 57 -10.72 -1.24 33.44
CA ASP A 57 -9.57 -0.80 32.63
C ASP A 57 -9.68 0.65 32.17
N MET A 58 -10.89 1.11 31.81
CA MET A 58 -11.12 2.50 31.43
C MET A 58 -10.94 3.46 32.62
N GLU A 59 -11.41 3.07 33.81
CA GLU A 59 -11.21 3.85 35.03
C GLU A 59 -9.72 3.91 35.41
N GLU A 60 -9.01 2.78 35.32
CA GLU A 60 -7.58 2.75 35.61
C GLU A 60 -6.78 3.58 34.58
N SER A 61 -7.13 3.48 33.29
CA SER A 61 -6.55 4.30 32.23
C SER A 61 -6.79 5.79 32.46
N ARG A 62 -7.95 6.17 32.99
CA ARG A 62 -8.28 7.55 33.32
C ARG A 62 -7.42 8.05 34.48
N ARG A 63 -7.26 7.27 35.56
CA ARG A 63 -6.36 7.61 36.68
C ARG A 63 -4.91 7.79 36.22
N ARG A 64 -4.39 6.86 35.42
CA ARG A 64 -3.02 6.97 34.86
C ARG A 64 -2.84 8.23 34.00
N ARG A 65 -3.85 8.61 33.21
CA ARG A 65 -3.83 9.84 32.40
C ARG A 65 -3.85 11.11 33.25
N GLU A 66 -4.63 11.13 34.32
CA GLU A 66 -4.68 12.28 35.24
C GLU A 66 -3.35 12.47 35.97
N GLU A 67 -2.71 11.37 36.41
CA GLU A 67 -1.38 11.41 37.03
C GLU A 67 -0.27 11.83 36.06
N ALA A 68 -0.28 11.27 34.84
CA ALA A 68 0.67 11.64 33.79
C ALA A 68 0.51 13.11 33.36
N GLY A 69 -0.73 13.59 33.22
CA GLY A 69 -1.02 14.99 32.92
C GLY A 69 -0.49 15.94 34.01
N ARG A 70 -0.61 15.55 35.28
CA ARG A 70 -0.08 16.32 36.41
C ARG A 70 1.44 16.39 36.40
N LEU A 71 2.11 15.27 36.11
CA LEU A 71 3.58 15.23 35.99
C LEU A 71 4.08 16.04 34.80
N ASN A 72 3.42 15.93 33.64
CA ASN A 72 3.82 16.66 32.44
C ASN A 72 3.68 18.18 32.62
N ALA A 73 2.61 18.64 33.28
CA ALA A 73 2.45 20.05 33.63
C ALA A 73 3.55 20.56 34.59
N GLN A 74 4.08 19.71 35.48
CA GLN A 74 5.22 20.07 36.33
C GLN A 74 6.52 20.18 35.52
N TYR A 75 6.78 19.25 34.60
CA TYR A 75 7.96 19.30 33.72
C TYR A 75 7.93 20.51 32.78
N GLU A 76 6.78 20.83 32.18
CA GLU A 76 6.65 22.02 31.33
C GLU A 76 6.88 23.31 32.11
N ARG A 77 6.41 23.38 33.35
CA ARG A 77 6.66 24.53 34.22
C ARG A 77 8.15 24.70 34.53
N GLN A 78 8.88 23.61 34.79
CA GLN A 78 10.34 23.66 34.99
C GLN A 78 11.08 24.08 33.73
N ASN A 79 10.73 23.51 32.58
CA ASN A 79 11.39 23.81 31.31
C ASN A 79 11.15 25.27 30.85
N LEU A 80 9.97 25.82 31.13
CA LEU A 80 9.68 27.24 30.91
C LEU A 80 10.52 28.15 31.80
N LEU A 81 10.73 27.79 33.06
CA LEU A 81 11.59 28.56 33.97
C LEU A 81 13.04 28.56 33.50
N GLU A 82 13.59 27.39 33.13
CA GLU A 82 14.96 27.30 32.58
C GLU A 82 15.14 28.12 31.30
N LYS A 83 14.13 28.14 30.43
CA LYS A 83 14.16 28.92 29.19
C LYS A 83 14.10 30.43 29.46
N ILE A 84 13.31 30.85 30.46
CA ILE A 84 13.25 32.25 30.90
C ILE A 84 14.62 32.68 31.48
N ASP A 85 15.22 31.85 32.32
CA ASP A 85 16.54 32.14 32.90
C ASP A 85 17.62 32.27 31.80
N ARG A 86 17.61 31.37 30.81
CA ARG A 86 18.52 31.43 29.67
C ARG A 86 18.34 32.69 28.83
N LEU A 87 17.10 33.01 28.44
CA LEU A 87 16.81 34.21 27.65
C LEU A 87 17.15 35.49 28.42
N THR A 88 17.01 35.48 29.74
CA THR A 88 17.39 36.60 30.60
C THR A 88 18.91 36.77 30.64
N GLY A 89 19.66 35.66 30.72
CA GLY A 89 21.13 35.67 30.60
C GLY A 89 21.60 36.20 29.25
N ASP A 90 21.08 35.64 28.16
CA ASP A 90 21.44 36.05 26.79
C ASP A 90 21.13 37.53 26.53
N PHE A 91 20.03 38.05 27.09
CA PHE A 91 19.66 39.47 26.98
C PHE A 91 20.63 40.37 27.74
N MET A 92 21.05 39.99 28.95
CA MET A 92 22.01 40.76 29.74
C MET A 92 23.40 40.75 29.10
N ASP A 93 23.81 39.64 28.50
CA ASP A 93 25.08 39.53 27.79
C ASP A 93 25.08 40.35 26.48
N ALA A 94 23.98 40.30 25.71
CA ALA A 94 23.83 41.08 24.49
C ALA A 94 23.77 42.59 24.76
N ALA A 95 23.11 43.02 25.84
CA ALA A 95 23.05 44.42 26.25
C ALA A 95 24.43 45.01 26.62
N ASN A 96 25.36 44.16 27.10
CA ASN A 96 26.70 44.57 27.48
C ASN A 96 27.70 44.57 26.30
N ALA A 97 27.48 43.78 25.26
CA ALA A 97 28.43 43.61 24.15
C ALA A 97 28.10 44.42 22.87
N GLY A 98 26.82 44.66 22.54
CA GLY A 98 26.41 45.07 21.18
C GLY A 98 26.33 46.56 20.87
N GLY A 99 26.56 47.46 21.83
CA GLY A 99 26.25 48.89 21.67
C GLY A 99 27.20 49.73 20.81
N ARG A 100 28.33 49.20 20.32
CA ARG A 100 29.40 50.01 19.68
C ARG A 100 29.85 49.57 18.28
N GLU A 101 29.53 48.37 17.81
CA GLU A 101 30.04 47.86 16.53
C GLU A 101 29.08 48.08 15.35
N GLY A 102 27.77 48.08 15.58
CA GLY A 102 26.77 48.20 14.52
C GLY A 102 26.73 49.55 13.80
N LEU A 103 27.25 50.63 14.42
CA LEU A 103 27.22 51.97 13.82
C LEU A 103 28.40 52.25 12.87
N ARG A 104 29.47 51.44 12.93
CA ARG A 104 30.68 51.64 12.10
C ARG A 104 30.53 51.01 10.72
N ASN A 105 29.92 49.82 10.66
CA ASN A 105 29.80 49.07 9.40
C ASN A 105 28.73 49.63 8.44
N ALA A 106 27.88 50.56 8.88
CA ALA A 106 26.90 51.21 8.03
C ALA A 106 27.45 52.45 7.31
N TYR A 107 28.62 52.98 7.72
CA TYR A 107 29.24 54.15 7.09
C TYR A 107 30.23 53.76 5.98
N ASP A 108 30.86 52.59 6.08
CA ASP A 108 31.89 52.15 5.13
C ASP A 108 31.30 51.52 3.84
N ALA A 109 30.00 51.22 3.80
CA ALA A 109 29.34 50.57 2.65
C ALA A 109 28.80 51.56 1.60
N ASP A 110 28.81 52.87 1.88
CA ASP A 110 28.26 53.91 0.99
C ASP A 110 29.36 54.62 0.16
N GLU A 111 30.65 54.30 0.39
CA GLU A 111 31.80 54.96 -0.27
C GLU A 111 32.37 54.18 -1.48
N GLU A 112 31.90 52.96 -1.77
CA GLU A 112 32.48 52.08 -2.82
C GLU A 112 31.63 51.95 -4.12
N GLU A 113 30.50 52.65 -4.29
CA GLU A 113 29.61 52.53 -5.47
C GLU A 113 29.68 53.71 -6.49
N GLU A 114 30.82 54.42 -6.59
CA GLU A 114 31.07 55.38 -7.68
C GLU A 114 32.41 55.11 -8.41
N ASP A 115 32.49 54.05 -9.23
CA ASP A 115 33.25 54.12 -10.50
C ASP A 115 33.06 52.86 -11.38
N GLY A 116 32.90 53.07 -12.69
CA GLY A 116 33.15 52.02 -13.70
C GLY A 116 31.99 51.69 -14.63
N GLY A 117 31.81 52.48 -15.69
CA GLY A 117 30.94 52.18 -16.83
C GLY A 117 31.63 51.41 -17.98
N GLY A 118 30.79 50.87 -18.88
CA GLY A 118 31.08 50.76 -20.32
C GLY A 118 31.22 49.34 -20.91
N GLY A 119 30.44 49.05 -21.98
CA GLY A 119 30.82 48.07 -23.00
C GLY A 119 29.70 47.24 -23.65
N GLU A 120 29.24 47.67 -24.83
CA GLU A 120 28.33 46.97 -25.76
C GLU A 120 28.98 45.77 -26.49
N GLY A 121 28.17 44.83 -27.02
CA GLY A 121 28.59 43.95 -28.13
C GLY A 121 27.73 42.70 -28.41
N ARG A 122 27.02 42.70 -29.54
CA ARG A 122 26.18 41.63 -30.15
C ARG A 122 26.94 40.36 -30.55
N THR A 123 26.27 39.20 -30.64
CA THR A 123 25.86 38.53 -31.91
C THR A 123 25.04 37.24 -31.66
N ASN A 124 24.15 36.95 -32.61
CA ASN A 124 23.28 35.77 -32.70
C ASN A 124 24.08 34.58 -33.25
N ASP A 125 23.78 33.37 -32.78
CA ASP A 125 23.98 32.14 -33.54
C ASP A 125 22.72 31.26 -33.41
N GLU A 126 22.06 31.07 -34.56
CA GLU A 126 21.04 30.08 -34.82
C GLU A 126 21.75 28.83 -35.34
N ASP A 127 21.72 27.73 -34.61
CA ASP A 127 22.18 26.43 -35.11
C ASP A 127 20.96 25.58 -35.54
N GLU A 128 20.87 25.41 -36.86
CA GLU A 128 20.12 24.37 -37.56
C GLU A 128 20.49 22.98 -37.04
N TYR A 129 19.49 22.19 -36.62
CA TYR A 129 19.65 20.75 -36.45
C TYR A 129 19.05 20.05 -37.68
N GLU A 130 19.93 19.70 -38.62
CA GLU A 130 19.64 18.84 -39.77
C GLU A 130 19.31 17.41 -39.32
N GLY A 131 18.42 16.78 -40.10
CA GLY A 131 17.90 15.44 -39.90
C GLY A 131 18.96 14.33 -39.90
N GLY A 132 19.04 13.63 -38.76
CA GLY A 132 19.77 12.38 -38.59
C GLY A 132 18.88 11.15 -38.76
N LYS A 133 18.99 10.54 -39.94
CA LYS A 133 18.80 9.13 -40.32
C LYS A 133 18.30 8.13 -39.25
N GLY A 134 17.16 7.51 -39.57
CA GLY A 134 16.87 6.07 -39.38
C GLY A 134 17.34 5.44 -38.08
N GLY A 135 16.58 5.63 -36.99
CA GLY A 135 16.72 4.84 -35.78
C GLY A 135 16.45 3.37 -36.07
N GLY A 136 17.52 2.58 -36.18
CA GLY A 136 17.41 1.14 -35.97
C GLY A 136 16.82 0.93 -34.58
N VAL A 137 15.71 0.22 -34.49
CA VAL A 137 15.13 -0.19 -33.21
C VAL A 137 16.15 -1.12 -32.56
N VAL A 138 16.99 -0.56 -31.69
CA VAL A 138 17.89 -1.36 -30.85
C VAL A 138 17.00 -2.23 -29.98
N ALA A 139 17.22 -3.54 -30.04
CA ALA A 139 16.50 -4.50 -29.21
C ALA A 139 16.69 -4.09 -27.75
N ILE A 140 15.62 -3.62 -27.11
CA ILE A 140 15.64 -3.28 -25.69
C ILE A 140 15.86 -4.60 -24.94
N GLU A 141 17.07 -4.83 -24.44
CA GLU A 141 17.42 -6.01 -23.64
C GLU A 141 16.40 -6.18 -22.50
N ASN A 142 15.85 -7.38 -22.35
CA ASN A 142 14.93 -7.70 -21.27
C ASN A 142 15.74 -7.94 -19.99
N ARG A 143 16.03 -6.87 -19.25
CA ARG A 143 16.86 -6.94 -18.05
C ARG A 143 16.05 -6.85 -16.76
N VAL A 144 16.39 -7.71 -15.79
CA VAL A 144 15.83 -7.72 -14.42
C VAL A 144 16.97 -7.50 -13.43
N LEU A 145 16.84 -6.49 -12.58
CA LEU A 145 17.80 -6.21 -11.51
C LEU A 145 17.26 -6.77 -10.19
N ILE A 146 18.00 -7.67 -9.56
CA ILE A 146 17.67 -8.27 -8.27
C ILE A 146 18.66 -7.76 -7.22
N VAL A 147 18.14 -7.10 -6.19
CA VAL A 147 18.90 -6.68 -5.01
C VAL A 147 18.75 -7.72 -3.91
N ALA A 148 19.77 -8.55 -3.76
CA ALA A 148 19.81 -9.64 -2.80
C ALA A 148 21.24 -9.84 -2.25
N ASP A 149 21.33 -10.29 -1.01
CA ASP A 149 22.55 -10.72 -0.36
C ASP A 149 22.33 -12.15 0.16
N ALA A 150 22.67 -13.12 -0.67
CA ALA A 150 22.47 -14.54 -0.40
C ALA A 150 23.18 -15.02 0.89
N LYS A 151 24.15 -14.25 1.42
CA LYS A 151 24.85 -14.59 2.66
C LYS A 151 24.07 -14.19 3.91
N LYS A 152 23.17 -13.19 3.83
CA LYS A 152 22.44 -12.66 4.98
C LYS A 152 21.18 -13.45 5.31
N ASP A 153 20.51 -14.00 4.30
CA ASP A 153 19.25 -14.69 4.48
C ASP A 153 19.16 -15.96 3.61
N LYS A 154 19.12 -17.11 4.29
CA LYS A 154 19.08 -18.43 3.64
C LYS A 154 17.82 -18.59 2.80
N GLY A 155 16.67 -18.10 3.27
CA GLY A 155 15.40 -18.15 2.54
C GLY A 155 15.49 -17.40 1.21
N SER A 156 15.99 -16.16 1.23
CA SER A 156 16.22 -15.34 0.03
C SER A 156 17.18 -16.02 -0.94
N SER A 157 18.26 -16.66 -0.46
CA SER A 157 19.16 -17.41 -1.34
C SER A 157 18.47 -18.60 -2.00
N MET A 158 17.59 -19.32 -1.30
CA MET A 158 16.84 -20.42 -1.90
C MET A 158 15.90 -19.93 -2.99
N ILE A 159 15.12 -18.88 -2.70
CA ILE A 159 14.19 -18.27 -3.67
C ILE A 159 14.95 -17.75 -4.89
N LEU A 160 16.08 -17.07 -4.67
CA LEU A 160 16.89 -16.50 -5.74
C LEU A 160 17.37 -17.57 -6.73
N ASN A 161 17.85 -18.71 -6.23
CA ASN A 161 18.33 -19.79 -7.08
C ASN A 161 17.21 -20.36 -7.98
N GLU A 162 16.00 -20.55 -7.43
CA GLU A 162 14.85 -21.01 -8.22
C GLU A 162 14.38 -19.93 -9.20
N LEU A 163 14.33 -18.66 -8.77
CA LEU A 163 13.86 -17.55 -9.58
C LEU A 163 14.75 -17.28 -10.79
N VAL A 164 16.08 -17.34 -10.63
CA VAL A 164 17.02 -17.16 -11.75
C VAL A 164 16.81 -18.25 -12.79
N GLY A 165 16.70 -19.52 -12.37
CA GLY A 165 16.41 -20.62 -13.30
C GLY A 165 15.07 -20.45 -14.02
N MET A 166 14.03 -20.02 -13.31
CA MET A 166 12.72 -19.75 -13.93
C MET A 166 12.75 -18.59 -14.93
N LEU A 167 13.52 -17.54 -14.66
CA LEU A 167 13.60 -16.38 -15.57
C LEU A 167 14.28 -16.75 -16.89
N ASP A 168 15.26 -17.65 -16.86
CA ASP A 168 15.90 -18.17 -18.07
C ASP A 168 14.93 -19.04 -18.89
N ASP A 169 14.05 -19.79 -18.24
CA ASP A 169 13.09 -20.70 -18.90
C ASP A 169 11.78 -20.02 -19.35
N ALA A 170 11.39 -18.91 -18.70
CA ALA A 170 10.04 -18.32 -18.84
C ALA A 170 9.83 -17.46 -20.10
N PHE A 171 10.89 -17.02 -20.76
CA PHE A 171 10.80 -16.08 -21.88
C PHE A 171 11.53 -16.61 -23.13
N ASP A 172 10.90 -16.45 -24.29
CA ASP A 172 11.50 -16.81 -25.59
C ASP A 172 12.72 -15.92 -25.95
N SER A 173 12.87 -14.78 -25.27
CA SER A 173 13.97 -13.84 -25.43
C SER A 173 14.96 -13.96 -24.28
N GLU A 174 16.25 -13.80 -24.55
CA GLU A 174 17.29 -13.73 -23.53
C GLU A 174 16.97 -12.66 -22.47
N VAL A 175 16.81 -13.11 -21.22
CA VAL A 175 16.61 -12.24 -20.06
C VAL A 175 17.93 -12.09 -19.33
N ILE A 176 18.40 -10.85 -19.20
CA ILE A 176 19.62 -10.57 -18.44
C ILE A 176 19.22 -10.37 -16.97
N VAL A 177 19.64 -11.29 -16.11
CA VAL A 177 19.39 -11.20 -14.67
C VAL A 177 20.64 -10.70 -13.94
N ASP A 178 20.59 -9.46 -13.45
CA ASP A 178 21.66 -8.85 -12.65
C ASP A 178 21.36 -9.01 -11.16
N VAL A 179 22.16 -9.81 -10.44
CA VAL A 179 22.07 -9.89 -8.97
C VAL A 179 23.12 -8.98 -8.33
N ARG A 180 22.68 -8.03 -7.49
CA ARG A 180 23.54 -7.04 -6.81
C ARG A 180 23.23 -6.97 -5.32
N THR A 181 24.23 -6.60 -4.53
CA THR A 181 24.02 -6.18 -3.14
C THR A 181 23.51 -4.74 -3.09
N ALA A 182 22.90 -4.33 -1.97
CA ALA A 182 22.35 -2.97 -1.80
C ALA A 182 23.38 -1.85 -2.04
N SER A 183 24.64 -2.08 -1.68
CA SER A 183 25.76 -1.16 -1.88
C SER A 183 26.20 -1.00 -3.34
N ASN A 184 25.92 -2.00 -4.19
CA ASN A 184 26.42 -2.11 -5.56
C ASN A 184 25.32 -1.88 -6.61
N VAL A 185 24.22 -1.24 -6.23
CA VAL A 185 23.13 -0.93 -7.14
C VAL A 185 23.58 0.13 -8.16
N PRO A 186 23.50 -0.14 -9.47
CA PRO A 186 23.90 0.81 -10.51
C PRO A 186 22.95 2.01 -10.57
N LEU A 187 23.48 3.17 -10.99
CA LEU A 187 22.66 4.35 -11.25
C LEU A 187 21.75 4.08 -12.44
N GLY A 188 20.45 4.40 -12.30
CA GLY A 188 19.45 4.13 -13.34
C GLY A 188 19.09 2.65 -13.50
N GLY A 189 19.54 1.77 -12.58
CA GLY A 189 19.20 0.35 -12.60
C GLY A 189 19.78 -0.41 -13.80
N ASP A 190 20.78 0.17 -14.47
CA ASP A 190 21.42 -0.38 -15.67
C ASP A 190 20.43 -0.76 -16.80
N GLY A 191 19.31 -0.05 -16.89
CA GLY A 191 18.29 -0.28 -17.93
C GLY A 191 17.34 -1.43 -17.61
N ALA A 192 17.38 -1.98 -16.40
CA ALA A 192 16.43 -3.00 -15.97
C ALA A 192 14.99 -2.48 -16.03
N ARG A 193 14.08 -3.30 -16.53
CA ARG A 193 12.64 -2.98 -16.57
C ARG A 193 12.00 -3.15 -15.20
N THR A 194 12.44 -4.18 -14.49
CA THR A 194 11.93 -4.56 -13.17
C THR A 194 13.08 -4.61 -12.17
N LEU A 195 12.85 -4.05 -10.98
CA LEU A 195 13.72 -4.13 -9.83
C LEU A 195 13.09 -5.04 -8.77
N VAL A 196 13.71 -6.16 -8.44
CA VAL A 196 13.30 -7.03 -7.32
C VAL A 196 14.20 -6.73 -6.13
N VAL A 197 13.64 -6.46 -4.95
CA VAL A 197 14.41 -6.15 -3.74
C VAL A 197 14.02 -7.13 -2.63
N PHE A 198 14.98 -7.89 -2.14
CA PHE A 198 14.81 -8.69 -0.93
C PHE A 198 15.06 -7.80 0.29
N ALA A 199 14.01 -7.48 1.04
CA ALA A 199 14.11 -6.56 2.17
C ALA A 199 15.05 -7.09 3.27
N SER A 200 15.12 -8.42 3.41
CA SER A 200 16.06 -9.17 4.28
C SER A 200 17.53 -8.96 3.92
N SER A 201 17.82 -8.55 2.68
CA SER A 201 19.19 -8.39 2.16
C SER A 201 19.77 -7.00 2.39
N LEU A 202 18.95 -6.03 2.80
CA LEU A 202 19.39 -4.68 3.10
C LEU A 202 20.18 -4.65 4.42
N ASP A 203 21.08 -3.67 4.56
CA ASP A 203 21.98 -3.57 5.74
C ASP A 203 21.21 -3.30 7.04
N SER A 204 20.07 -2.61 6.95
CA SER A 204 19.13 -2.47 8.05
C SER A 204 17.70 -2.53 7.52
N PRO A 205 16.75 -3.14 8.26
CA PRO A 205 15.33 -3.07 7.93
C PRO A 205 14.85 -1.66 8.26
N SER A 206 15.05 -0.73 7.33
CA SER A 206 14.68 0.67 7.53
C SER A 206 14.30 1.31 6.20
N ARG A 207 13.35 2.26 6.27
CA ARG A 207 12.92 3.03 5.11
C ARG A 207 14.09 3.70 4.37
N SER A 208 15.08 4.22 5.10
CA SER A 208 16.24 4.90 4.52
C SER A 208 17.11 3.97 3.67
N SER A 209 17.26 2.70 4.09
CA SER A 209 18.01 1.70 3.31
C SER A 209 17.36 1.44 1.96
N LEU A 210 16.03 1.31 1.94
CA LEU A 210 15.28 1.16 0.70
C LEU A 210 15.34 2.45 -0.15
N GLU A 211 15.17 3.62 0.46
CA GLU A 211 15.24 4.91 -0.25
C GLU A 211 16.62 5.13 -0.90
N ASN A 212 17.70 4.66 -0.30
CA ASN A 212 19.04 4.70 -0.90
C ASN A 212 19.14 3.82 -2.15
N VAL A 213 18.62 2.59 -2.08
CA VAL A 213 18.56 1.67 -3.23
C VAL A 213 17.71 2.27 -4.36
N LEU A 214 16.50 2.72 -4.04
CA LEU A 214 15.60 3.34 -5.00
C LEU A 214 16.16 4.65 -5.56
N GLY A 215 16.84 5.44 -4.73
CA GLY A 215 17.48 6.70 -5.11
C GLY A 215 18.60 6.52 -6.14
N ARG A 216 19.27 5.36 -6.13
CA ARG A 216 20.26 4.98 -7.15
C ARG A 216 19.60 4.35 -8.37
N ALA A 217 18.79 3.32 -8.17
CA ALA A 217 18.18 2.55 -9.25
C ALA A 217 17.21 3.38 -10.11
N LEU A 218 16.46 4.30 -9.49
CA LEU A 218 15.43 5.07 -10.19
C LEU A 218 15.92 6.45 -10.65
N ARG A 219 17.19 6.78 -10.48
CA ARG A 219 17.77 8.05 -10.94
C ARG A 219 17.91 8.02 -12.45
N ARG A 220 17.33 9.02 -13.13
CA ARG A 220 17.59 9.22 -14.56
C ARG A 220 19.07 9.54 -14.73
N THR A 221 19.75 8.78 -15.58
CA THR A 221 21.10 9.11 -16.02
C THR A 221 21.00 9.89 -17.33
N ALA A 222 21.82 10.93 -17.46
CA ALA A 222 21.96 11.62 -18.73
C ALA A 222 22.57 10.65 -19.76
N PRO A 223 22.21 10.78 -21.05
CA PRO A 223 22.90 10.03 -22.09
C PRO A 223 24.38 10.40 -22.05
N VAL A 224 25.24 9.41 -21.84
CA VAL A 224 26.69 9.57 -21.96
C VAL A 224 27.02 9.40 -23.44
N SER A 225 27.77 10.34 -24.03
CA SER A 225 28.05 10.45 -25.47
C SER A 225 28.16 9.10 -26.20
N GLY A 226 27.17 8.81 -27.06
CA GLY A 226 27.11 7.58 -27.86
C GLY A 226 26.25 6.44 -27.28
N ARG A 227 25.70 6.58 -26.07
CA ARG A 227 24.72 5.64 -25.48
C ARG A 227 23.37 6.32 -25.26
N GLU A 228 22.30 5.58 -25.55
CA GLU A 228 20.94 6.01 -25.25
C GLU A 228 20.76 6.27 -23.74
N PRO A 229 19.86 7.19 -23.35
CA PRO A 229 19.55 7.43 -21.95
C PRO A 229 19.03 6.16 -21.30
N ILE A 230 19.63 5.78 -20.17
CA ILE A 230 19.19 4.60 -19.43
C ILE A 230 17.83 4.90 -18.81
N VAL A 231 16.84 4.09 -19.20
CA VAL A 231 15.49 4.18 -18.63
C VAL A 231 15.49 3.46 -17.29
N PRO A 232 15.12 4.16 -16.19
CA PRO A 232 15.04 3.51 -14.89
C PRO A 232 13.90 2.47 -14.85
N PRO A 233 13.97 1.49 -13.94
CA PRO A 233 12.90 0.52 -13.73
C PRO A 233 11.53 1.20 -13.55
N SER A 234 10.51 0.65 -14.22
CA SER A 234 9.12 1.10 -14.11
C SER A 234 8.32 0.28 -13.09
N HIS A 235 8.85 -0.87 -12.66
CA HIS A 235 8.25 -1.74 -11.65
C HIS A 235 9.24 -2.13 -10.57
N VAL A 236 8.83 -2.04 -9.31
CA VAL A 236 9.59 -2.52 -8.16
C VAL A 236 8.81 -3.61 -7.44
N VAL A 237 9.40 -4.78 -7.30
CA VAL A 237 8.87 -5.89 -6.49
C VAL A 237 9.67 -5.97 -5.19
N LEU A 238 9.03 -5.71 -4.05
CA LEU A 238 9.65 -5.82 -2.73
C LEU A 238 9.23 -7.14 -2.08
N ILE A 239 10.22 -7.96 -1.74
CA ILE A 239 10.02 -9.20 -0.98
C ILE A 239 10.15 -8.89 0.50
N SER A 240 9.02 -8.97 1.20
CA SER A 240 8.86 -8.70 2.64
C SER A 240 8.46 -9.98 3.39
N SER A 241 8.19 -9.85 4.69
CA SER A 241 7.84 -10.95 5.60
C SER A 241 6.36 -10.90 5.98
N HIS A 242 5.77 -12.05 6.29
CA HIS A 242 4.52 -12.14 7.05
C HIS A 242 4.66 -11.46 8.41
N GLY A 243 3.55 -10.92 8.91
CA GLY A 243 3.43 -10.32 10.23
C GLY A 243 3.76 -8.83 10.30
N THR A 244 4.14 -8.18 9.19
CA THR A 244 4.47 -6.74 9.21
C THR A 244 3.26 -5.85 9.52
N ASP A 245 2.05 -6.20 9.10
CA ASP A 245 0.84 -5.43 9.46
C ASP A 245 0.36 -5.75 10.88
N ARG A 246 0.84 -6.86 11.43
CA ARG A 246 0.47 -7.41 12.74
C ARG A 246 1.59 -7.29 13.76
N ALA A 247 2.64 -6.54 13.48
CA ALA A 247 3.83 -6.42 14.33
C ALA A 247 3.52 -6.00 15.78
N GLY A 248 2.41 -5.31 16.04
CA GLY A 248 1.94 -4.95 17.40
C GLY A 248 1.03 -5.98 18.08
N ARG A 249 0.74 -7.13 17.47
CA ARG A 249 -0.15 -8.18 17.98
C ARG A 249 0.60 -9.46 18.27
N MET A 250 0.20 -10.21 19.30
CA MET A 250 0.78 -11.54 19.57
C MET A 250 0.41 -12.52 18.44
N PRO A 251 1.30 -13.44 18.02
CA PRO A 251 2.68 -13.66 18.52
C PRO A 251 3.73 -12.73 17.88
N TYR A 252 3.36 -11.90 16.90
CA TYR A 252 4.26 -11.05 16.12
C TYR A 252 4.94 -9.96 16.94
N SER A 253 4.29 -9.41 17.97
CA SER A 253 4.90 -8.44 18.89
C SER A 253 6.10 -9.01 19.63
N MET A 254 6.05 -10.28 20.03
CA MET A 254 7.21 -10.96 20.60
C MET A 254 8.31 -11.19 19.57
N ARG A 255 7.96 -11.68 18.37
CA ARG A 255 8.93 -11.87 17.28
C ARG A 255 9.62 -10.55 16.91
N ASN A 256 8.86 -9.45 16.92
CA ASN A 256 9.35 -8.12 16.62
C ASN A 256 10.27 -7.58 17.74
N LEU A 257 9.86 -7.74 19.01
CA LEU A 257 10.65 -7.29 20.17
C LEU A 257 11.96 -8.06 20.30
N LEU A 258 11.92 -9.39 20.13
CA LEU A 258 13.11 -10.25 20.13
C LEU A 258 13.95 -10.10 18.86
N GLY A 259 13.32 -9.70 17.76
CA GLY A 259 13.94 -9.46 16.46
C GLY A 259 14.44 -8.03 16.25
N ASN A 260 14.65 -7.25 17.32
CA ASN A 260 15.13 -5.86 17.27
C ASN A 260 14.28 -4.93 16.38
N GLY A 261 12.95 -5.05 16.42
CA GLY A 261 12.06 -4.18 15.63
C GLY A 261 12.06 -4.48 14.13
N LYS A 262 12.56 -5.64 13.71
CA LYS A 262 12.70 -6.00 12.29
C LYS A 262 11.38 -5.94 11.51
N LEU A 263 10.24 -6.30 12.13
CA LEU A 263 8.93 -6.26 11.44
C LEU A 263 8.44 -4.81 11.27
N ASP A 264 8.67 -3.93 12.24
CA ASP A 264 8.36 -2.51 12.08
C ASP A 264 9.24 -1.86 11.01
N GLY A 265 10.53 -2.19 11.00
CA GLY A 265 11.45 -1.75 9.96
C GLY A 265 11.05 -2.20 8.55
N LEU A 266 10.58 -3.45 8.43
CA LEU A 266 10.01 -3.96 7.17
C LEU A 266 8.74 -3.21 6.78
N ARG A 267 7.84 -2.96 7.73
CA ARG A 267 6.62 -2.17 7.51
C ARG A 267 6.92 -0.74 7.07
N GLU A 268 7.95 -0.11 7.63
CA GLU A 268 8.41 1.22 7.21
C GLU A 268 8.94 1.23 5.77
N MET A 269 9.64 0.17 5.35
CA MET A 269 10.10 0.00 3.97
C MET A 269 8.92 -0.18 3.00
N GLU A 270 7.93 -1.01 3.36
CA GLU A 270 6.69 -1.17 2.59
C GLU A 270 6.00 0.19 2.39
N GLY A 271 5.81 0.94 3.47
CA GLY A 271 5.24 2.30 3.41
C GLY A 271 6.08 3.27 2.58
N GLY A 272 7.41 3.18 2.67
CA GLY A 272 8.36 3.96 1.89
C GLY A 272 8.24 3.71 0.38
N LEU A 273 8.10 2.45 -0.04
CA LEU A 273 7.89 2.09 -1.44
C LEU A 273 6.56 2.64 -1.98
N ILE A 274 5.48 2.46 -1.22
CA ILE A 274 4.15 2.97 -1.57
C ILE A 274 4.18 4.50 -1.72
N ALA A 275 4.83 5.19 -0.79
CA ALA A 275 5.01 6.64 -0.83
C ALA A 275 5.86 7.08 -2.04
N ALA A 276 6.94 6.36 -2.35
CA ALA A 276 7.80 6.65 -3.50
C ALA A 276 7.05 6.50 -4.84
N SER A 277 6.21 5.46 -4.97
CA SER A 277 5.34 5.26 -6.14
C SER A 277 4.32 6.40 -6.28
N ARG A 278 3.54 6.69 -5.22
CA ARG A 278 2.52 7.74 -5.22
C ARG A 278 3.10 9.14 -5.44
N GLY A 279 4.24 9.45 -4.81
CA GLY A 279 4.90 10.75 -4.92
C GLY A 279 5.41 11.05 -6.33
N ARG A 280 5.80 10.02 -7.10
CA ARG A 280 6.23 10.19 -8.50
C ARG A 280 5.08 10.51 -9.44
N ALA A 281 3.91 9.90 -9.23
CA ALA A 281 2.71 10.16 -10.02
C ALA A 281 2.28 11.63 -9.94
N SER A 282 2.40 12.26 -8.77
CA SER A 282 2.06 13.67 -8.56
C SER A 282 3.16 14.65 -9.00
N GLY A 283 4.42 14.21 -9.08
CA GLY A 283 5.59 15.06 -9.27
C GLY A 283 6.08 15.20 -10.72
N GLY A 284 5.29 14.78 -11.73
CA GLY A 284 5.69 14.81 -13.15
C GLY A 284 6.86 13.89 -13.48
N ARG A 285 7.21 12.96 -12.59
CA ARG A 285 8.23 11.93 -12.82
C ARG A 285 7.58 10.73 -13.50
N ALA A 286 8.40 9.85 -14.11
CA ALA A 286 7.88 8.62 -14.69
C ALA A 286 7.12 7.81 -13.61
N PRO A 287 5.92 7.30 -13.92
CA PRO A 287 5.15 6.49 -13.00
C PRO A 287 5.95 5.25 -12.61
N LEU A 288 5.80 4.82 -11.36
CA LEU A 288 6.47 3.67 -10.79
C LEU A 288 5.41 2.76 -10.21
N ASP A 289 5.26 1.57 -10.78
CA ASP A 289 4.45 0.53 -10.16
C ASP A 289 5.23 -0.13 -9.03
N TYR A 290 4.53 -0.53 -7.98
CA TYR A 290 5.10 -1.37 -6.93
C TYR A 290 4.33 -2.69 -6.81
N THR A 291 4.99 -3.72 -6.33
CA THR A 291 4.35 -4.92 -5.79
C THR A 291 5.07 -5.29 -4.51
N ILE A 292 4.33 -5.52 -3.44
CA ILE A 292 4.90 -6.02 -2.18
C ILE A 292 4.43 -7.46 -2.02
N VAL A 293 5.36 -8.40 -1.98
CA VAL A 293 5.09 -9.82 -1.76
C VAL A 293 5.60 -10.19 -0.38
N LYS A 294 4.70 -10.61 0.50
CA LYS A 294 5.01 -11.06 1.85
C LYS A 294 5.05 -12.59 1.87
N PHE A 295 6.11 -13.14 2.45
CA PHE A 295 6.25 -14.58 2.67
C PHE A 295 6.46 -14.89 4.14
N GLY A 296 6.02 -16.07 4.55
CA GLY A 296 6.38 -16.65 5.84
C GLY A 296 7.78 -17.26 5.79
N ASP A 297 8.05 -18.19 6.71
CA ASP A 297 9.33 -18.87 6.73
C ASP A 297 9.51 -19.72 5.46
N VAL A 298 10.68 -19.58 4.82
CA VAL A 298 11.00 -20.25 3.56
C VAL A 298 11.77 -21.52 3.87
N GLU A 299 11.13 -22.67 3.67
CA GLU A 299 11.69 -23.96 4.01
C GLU A 299 11.55 -24.95 2.85
N ARG A 300 12.60 -25.75 2.63
CA ARG A 300 12.47 -26.96 1.81
C ARG A 300 11.78 -28.01 2.66
N ARG A 301 10.52 -28.26 2.37
CA ARG A 301 9.86 -29.46 2.89
C ARG A 301 10.39 -30.64 2.10
N TYR A 302 11.11 -31.52 2.78
CA TYR A 302 11.42 -32.83 2.24
C TYR A 302 10.23 -33.70 2.62
N ASP A 303 9.31 -33.91 1.69
CA ASP A 303 8.33 -34.97 1.87
C ASP A 303 9.09 -36.29 1.99
N GLU A 304 8.72 -37.12 2.98
CA GLU A 304 9.33 -38.43 3.24
C GLU A 304 9.23 -39.42 2.05
N GLY A 305 8.62 -38.99 0.93
CA GLY A 305 8.43 -39.74 -0.31
C GLY A 305 9.35 -39.40 -1.49
N GLY A 306 10.37 -38.53 -1.34
CA GLY A 306 11.45 -38.38 -2.33
C GLY A 306 11.05 -37.82 -3.72
N GLY A 307 9.83 -37.31 -3.89
CA GLY A 307 9.39 -36.62 -5.11
C GLY A 307 9.86 -35.16 -5.14
N ARG A 308 10.24 -34.66 -6.32
CA ARG A 308 10.33 -33.21 -6.56
C ARG A 308 8.91 -32.65 -6.63
N ASP A 309 8.51 -31.89 -5.62
CA ASP A 309 7.18 -31.27 -5.51
C ASP A 309 7.07 -30.01 -6.37
N ASP A 310 6.71 -30.16 -7.64
CA ASP A 310 6.50 -29.06 -8.60
C ASP A 310 5.01 -28.68 -8.78
N ALA A 311 4.10 -29.19 -7.94
CA ALA A 311 2.67 -29.00 -8.12
C ALA A 311 2.20 -27.60 -7.67
N ILE A 312 2.00 -26.72 -8.66
CA ILE A 312 1.44 -25.34 -8.61
C ILE A 312 0.14 -25.22 -7.78
N GLY A 313 -0.60 -26.33 -7.57
CA GLY A 313 -1.86 -26.37 -6.86
C GLY A 313 -1.80 -25.87 -5.41
N GLY A 314 -0.68 -26.08 -4.70
CA GLY A 314 -0.57 -25.84 -3.26
C GLY A 314 -0.36 -24.40 -2.78
N VAL A 315 -0.27 -23.41 -3.69
CA VAL A 315 0.01 -22.01 -3.31
C VAL A 315 -1.28 -21.22 -3.04
N SER A 316 -1.38 -20.58 -1.89
CA SER A 316 -2.47 -19.65 -1.54
C SER A 316 -1.97 -18.21 -1.60
N ILE A 317 -2.78 -17.30 -2.17
CA ILE A 317 -2.46 -15.86 -2.28
C ILE A 317 -3.62 -15.06 -1.67
N ARG A 318 -3.29 -14.07 -0.84
CA ARG A 318 -4.27 -13.14 -0.24
C ARG A 318 -3.78 -11.71 -0.29
N PRO A 319 -4.68 -10.71 -0.35
CA PRO A 319 -4.29 -9.31 -0.23
C PRO A 319 -3.74 -8.99 1.18
N GLY A 320 -2.76 -8.09 1.24
CA GLY A 320 -2.17 -7.63 2.50
C GLY A 320 -1.29 -8.68 3.18
N ASP A 321 -1.48 -8.83 4.50
CA ASP A 321 -0.73 -9.72 5.39
C ASP A 321 -1.71 -10.60 6.20
N ALA A 322 -2.47 -11.40 5.47
CA ALA A 322 -3.57 -12.22 6.02
C ALA A 322 -3.19 -13.68 6.30
N LEU A 323 -2.03 -14.13 5.81
CA LEU A 323 -1.56 -15.52 5.89
C LEU A 323 -0.44 -15.67 6.91
N ASP A 324 -0.30 -16.88 7.48
CA ASP A 324 0.64 -17.19 8.57
C ASP A 324 1.50 -18.43 8.34
N GLY A 325 1.37 -19.08 7.17
CA GLY A 325 2.15 -20.26 6.81
C GLY A 325 3.50 -19.95 6.18
N GLY A 326 4.37 -20.96 6.18
CA GLY A 326 5.61 -20.96 5.40
C GLY A 326 5.36 -21.19 3.91
N ILE A 327 6.39 -20.93 3.10
CA ILE A 327 6.34 -21.13 1.66
C ILE A 327 7.55 -21.91 1.14
N GLY A 328 7.33 -22.84 0.21
CA GLY A 328 8.41 -23.53 -0.49
C GLY A 328 9.18 -22.56 -1.42
N PRO A 329 10.50 -22.72 -1.61
CA PRO A 329 11.30 -21.79 -2.41
C PRO A 329 10.86 -21.72 -3.87
N MET A 330 10.49 -22.85 -4.48
CA MET A 330 9.94 -22.95 -5.84
C MET A 330 8.60 -22.20 -5.96
N ALA A 331 7.71 -22.39 -4.98
CA ALA A 331 6.42 -21.70 -4.93
C ALA A 331 6.61 -20.19 -4.79
N ALA A 332 7.52 -19.75 -3.92
CA ALA A 332 7.84 -18.33 -3.75
C ALA A 332 8.41 -17.72 -5.03
N ALA A 333 9.37 -18.39 -5.69
CA ALA A 333 9.91 -17.94 -6.97
C ALA A 333 8.82 -17.82 -8.05
N SER A 334 7.90 -18.81 -8.12
CA SER A 334 6.76 -18.77 -9.03
C SER A 334 5.84 -17.58 -8.77
N VAL A 335 5.54 -17.28 -7.50
CA VAL A 335 4.74 -16.10 -7.11
C VAL A 335 5.43 -14.81 -7.55
N ILE A 336 6.74 -14.69 -7.37
CA ILE A 336 7.52 -13.52 -7.78
C ILE A 336 7.49 -13.36 -9.31
N LEU A 337 7.73 -14.44 -10.06
CA LEU A 337 7.66 -14.44 -11.52
C LEU A 337 6.27 -14.01 -12.01
N GLN A 338 5.22 -14.63 -11.48
CA GLN A 338 3.84 -14.30 -11.81
C GLN A 338 3.53 -12.83 -11.50
N ALA A 339 3.87 -12.36 -10.31
CA ALA A 339 3.66 -10.98 -9.89
C ALA A 339 4.43 -9.96 -10.75
N MET A 340 5.63 -10.29 -11.22
CA MET A 340 6.44 -9.38 -12.03
C MET A 340 6.01 -9.35 -13.49
N ALA A 341 5.75 -10.51 -14.09
CA ALA A 341 5.70 -10.66 -15.54
C ALA A 341 4.28 -10.88 -16.08
N TYR A 342 3.48 -11.69 -15.40
CA TYR A 342 2.23 -12.20 -15.97
C TYR A 342 0.97 -11.61 -15.33
N GLN A 343 1.05 -11.13 -14.09
CA GLN A 343 -0.13 -10.77 -13.29
C GLN A 343 -0.29 -9.25 -13.17
N PRO A 344 -1.15 -8.62 -13.98
CA PRO A 344 -1.40 -7.18 -13.89
C PRO A 344 -2.04 -6.80 -12.55
N TYR A 345 -2.78 -7.71 -11.91
CA TYR A 345 -3.41 -7.50 -10.60
C TYR A 345 -2.41 -7.38 -9.45
N ALA A 346 -1.16 -7.81 -9.64
CA ALA A 346 -0.10 -7.61 -8.66
C ALA A 346 0.44 -6.18 -8.67
N ARG A 347 0.18 -5.39 -9.72
CA ARG A 347 0.66 -4.01 -9.85
C ARG A 347 -0.06 -3.08 -8.87
N ASN A 348 0.72 -2.31 -8.14
CA ASN A 348 0.30 -1.43 -7.05
C ASN A 348 -0.47 -2.16 -5.95
N ALA A 349 -0.10 -3.42 -5.70
CA ALA A 349 -0.73 -4.29 -4.70
C ALA A 349 0.29 -4.77 -3.66
N THR A 350 -0.24 -5.07 -2.48
CA THR A 350 0.45 -5.80 -1.42
C THR A 350 -0.26 -7.15 -1.28
N LEU A 351 0.49 -8.24 -1.36
CA LEU A 351 -0.02 -9.60 -1.27
C LEU A 351 0.85 -10.43 -0.33
N CYS A 352 0.24 -11.44 0.29
CA CYS A 352 0.93 -12.49 1.02
C CYS A 352 0.68 -13.82 0.33
N ALA A 353 1.64 -14.74 0.45
CA ALA A 353 1.53 -16.07 -0.12
C ALA A 353 2.12 -17.13 0.81
N GLU A 354 1.46 -18.27 0.85
CA GLU A 354 1.89 -19.45 1.60
C GLU A 354 1.70 -20.73 0.76
N GLY A 355 2.31 -21.82 1.20
CA GLY A 355 2.16 -23.14 0.58
C GLY A 355 3.39 -23.61 -0.19
N GLY A 356 3.27 -24.68 -0.97
CA GLY A 356 4.42 -25.28 -1.67
C GLY A 356 4.78 -26.70 -1.25
N ALA A 357 3.84 -27.42 -0.64
CA ALA A 357 3.75 -28.87 -0.71
C ALA A 357 2.29 -29.17 -1.05
N ALA A 358 2.01 -29.65 -2.27
CA ALA A 358 0.69 -30.19 -2.57
C ALA A 358 0.74 -31.69 -2.29
N SER A 359 -0.09 -32.16 -1.36
CA SER A 359 -0.42 -33.58 -1.32
C SER A 359 -1.04 -33.95 -2.67
N PRO A 360 -0.57 -35.01 -3.35
CA PRO A 360 -1.02 -35.39 -4.70
C PRO A 360 -2.49 -35.85 -4.77
N ALA A 361 -3.24 -35.75 -3.67
CA ALA A 361 -4.57 -36.35 -3.55
C ALA A 361 -5.72 -35.53 -4.19
N ILE A 362 -5.56 -34.23 -4.48
CA ILE A 362 -6.67 -33.40 -4.99
C ILE A 362 -6.19 -32.28 -5.95
N ALA A 363 -5.36 -32.61 -6.94
CA ALA A 363 -5.20 -31.70 -8.09
C ALA A 363 -6.25 -32.11 -9.14
N PRO A 364 -7.33 -31.33 -9.37
CA PRO A 364 -8.23 -31.62 -10.47
C PRO A 364 -7.42 -31.53 -11.76
N ALA A 365 -7.20 -32.69 -12.38
CA ALA A 365 -6.65 -32.78 -13.72
C ALA A 365 -7.50 -31.91 -14.66
N ALA A 366 -6.84 -31.11 -15.51
CA ALA A 366 -7.40 -30.35 -16.65
C ALA A 366 -7.60 -28.82 -16.55
N ARG A 367 -7.02 -28.10 -15.58
CA ARG A 367 -6.89 -26.62 -15.71
C ARG A 367 -5.50 -26.22 -16.21
N ASP A 368 -5.47 -25.31 -17.19
CA ASP A 368 -4.27 -24.62 -17.63
C ASP A 368 -3.56 -23.98 -16.41
N PRO A 369 -2.26 -24.24 -16.18
CA PRO A 369 -1.50 -23.66 -15.07
C PRO A 369 -1.66 -22.14 -14.97
N GLN A 370 -1.72 -21.44 -16.09
CA GLN A 370 -1.84 -19.98 -16.10
C GLN A 370 -3.23 -19.52 -15.66
N GLN A 371 -4.30 -20.26 -16.01
CA GLN A 371 -5.65 -19.95 -15.51
C GLN A 371 -5.73 -20.10 -13.98
N THR A 372 -5.05 -21.10 -13.43
CA THR A 372 -4.94 -21.28 -11.97
C THR A 372 -4.26 -20.08 -11.31
N TRP A 373 -3.17 -19.57 -11.89
CA TRP A 373 -2.52 -18.37 -11.38
C TRP A 373 -3.38 -17.12 -11.52
N ASN A 374 -4.03 -16.92 -12.67
CA ASN A 374 -4.91 -15.78 -12.89
C ASN A 374 -6.02 -15.77 -11.84
N ASP A 375 -6.61 -16.92 -11.53
CA ASP A 375 -7.63 -17.02 -10.48
C ASP A 375 -7.09 -16.64 -9.09
N LYS A 376 -5.90 -17.13 -8.73
CA LYS A 376 -5.24 -16.80 -7.45
C LYS A 376 -4.93 -15.32 -7.30
N PHE A 377 -4.51 -14.64 -8.38
CA PHE A 377 -4.16 -13.21 -8.35
C PHE A 377 -5.37 -12.28 -8.49
N LEU A 378 -6.53 -12.77 -8.96
CA LEU A 378 -7.75 -11.97 -9.06
C LEU A 378 -8.22 -11.42 -7.69
N CYS A 379 -7.85 -12.04 -6.57
CA CYS A 379 -8.16 -11.54 -5.22
C CYS A 379 -7.55 -10.15 -4.92
N LEU A 380 -6.55 -9.72 -5.71
CA LEU A 380 -5.91 -8.41 -5.60
C LEU A 380 -6.67 -7.31 -6.38
N SER A 381 -7.65 -7.68 -7.19
CA SER A 381 -8.42 -6.75 -8.02
C SER A 381 -9.51 -6.03 -7.22
N GLY A 382 -9.13 -4.96 -6.52
CA GLY A 382 -10.07 -4.09 -5.79
C GLY A 382 -10.54 -4.71 -4.46
N PRO A 383 -11.53 -4.10 -3.78
CA PRO A 383 -12.07 -4.65 -2.55
C PRO A 383 -12.83 -5.95 -2.86
N GLU A 384 -12.22 -7.09 -2.54
CA GLU A 384 -12.88 -8.39 -2.64
C GLU A 384 -13.96 -8.47 -1.55
N LEU A 385 -15.23 -8.31 -1.94
CA LEU A 385 -16.35 -8.37 -1.02
C LEU A 385 -16.65 -9.81 -0.60
N LEU A 386 -16.51 -10.76 -1.53
CA LEU A 386 -16.81 -12.17 -1.34
C LEU A 386 -16.29 -13.00 -2.53
N ARG A 387 -15.63 -14.13 -2.24
CA ARG A 387 -15.29 -15.17 -3.22
C ARG A 387 -15.87 -16.49 -2.73
N ILE A 388 -16.71 -17.10 -3.56
CA ILE A 388 -17.31 -18.40 -3.30
C ILE A 388 -16.92 -19.32 -4.44
N GLU A 389 -16.47 -20.53 -4.11
CA GLU A 389 -16.37 -21.59 -5.09
C GLU A 389 -17.78 -21.95 -5.56
N ALA A 390 -18.14 -21.43 -6.73
CA ALA A 390 -19.27 -21.94 -7.48
C ALA A 390 -18.91 -23.37 -7.89
N GLY A 391 -19.54 -24.37 -7.26
CA GLY A 391 -19.28 -25.78 -7.55
C GLY A 391 -19.41 -26.14 -9.04
N SER A 392 -19.10 -27.37 -9.42
CA SER A 392 -19.06 -27.80 -10.83
C SER A 392 -20.35 -27.61 -11.62
N ASP A 393 -21.49 -27.49 -10.94
CA ASP A 393 -22.82 -27.53 -11.54
C ASP A 393 -23.49 -26.14 -11.63
N VAL A 394 -22.73 -25.06 -11.43
CA VAL A 394 -23.28 -23.70 -11.47
C VAL A 394 -23.36 -23.19 -12.91
N ASP A 395 -24.57 -22.90 -13.37
CA ASP A 395 -24.78 -22.19 -14.64
C ASP A 395 -24.40 -20.71 -14.47
N TYR A 396 -23.19 -20.36 -14.91
CA TYR A 396 -22.69 -18.99 -14.89
C TYR A 396 -23.52 -18.05 -15.79
N ALA A 397 -24.28 -18.56 -16.75
CA ALA A 397 -25.15 -17.74 -17.59
C ALA A 397 -26.35 -17.21 -16.78
N GLU A 398 -26.94 -18.02 -15.90
CA GLU A 398 -28.00 -17.57 -14.99
C GLU A 398 -27.48 -16.53 -13.99
N LEU A 399 -26.26 -16.73 -13.47
CA LEU A 399 -25.62 -15.75 -12.58
C LEU A 399 -25.35 -14.43 -13.32
N GLY A 400 -24.84 -14.48 -14.55
CA GLY A 400 -24.63 -13.31 -15.38
C GLY A 400 -25.94 -12.56 -15.69
N GLN A 401 -27.02 -13.29 -15.97
CA GLN A 401 -28.36 -12.72 -16.16
C GLN A 401 -28.89 -12.07 -14.88
N TYR A 402 -28.71 -12.73 -13.72
CA TYR A 402 -29.08 -12.18 -12.42
C TYR A 402 -28.35 -10.85 -12.15
N VAL A 403 -27.04 -10.80 -12.37
CA VAL A 403 -26.22 -9.59 -12.19
C VAL A 403 -26.69 -8.46 -13.11
N LYS A 404 -26.99 -8.77 -14.38
CA LYS A 404 -27.58 -7.82 -15.34
C LYS A 404 -28.95 -7.29 -14.86
N LEU A 405 -29.87 -8.19 -14.50
CA LEU A 405 -31.21 -7.85 -14.00
C LEU A 405 -31.13 -6.98 -12.74
N TRP A 406 -30.32 -7.39 -11.76
CA TRP A 406 -30.08 -6.66 -10.53
C TRP A 406 -29.57 -5.25 -10.81
N SER A 407 -28.56 -5.08 -11.68
CA SER A 407 -28.07 -3.74 -12.05
C SER A 407 -29.15 -2.88 -12.73
N GLY A 408 -29.98 -3.50 -13.57
CA GLY A 408 -31.11 -2.86 -14.23
C GLY A 408 -32.15 -2.31 -13.25
N THR A 409 -32.34 -2.94 -12.09
CA THR A 409 -33.26 -2.43 -11.05
C THR A 409 -32.83 -1.07 -10.49
N TYR A 410 -31.54 -0.74 -10.55
CA TYR A 410 -31.01 0.56 -10.14
C TYR A 410 -31.00 1.59 -11.28
N ASP A 411 -30.83 1.14 -12.53
CA ASP A 411 -30.95 2.02 -13.70
C ASP A 411 -32.43 2.41 -13.98
N TYR A 412 -33.40 1.56 -13.62
CA TYR A 412 -34.85 1.80 -13.82
C TYR A 412 -35.61 2.33 -12.60
N GLY A 413 -34.92 2.64 -11.50
CA GLY A 413 -35.50 3.32 -10.33
C GLY A 413 -35.71 4.82 -10.54
N GLY A 414 -36.65 5.21 -11.41
CA GLY A 414 -37.09 6.62 -11.46
C GLY A 414 -37.73 7.14 -12.75
N GLY A 415 -38.32 6.29 -13.59
CA GLY A 415 -39.19 6.76 -14.66
C GLY A 415 -40.62 6.99 -14.17
N GLY A 416 -40.98 8.23 -13.81
CA GLY A 416 -42.41 8.63 -13.80
C GLY A 416 -42.85 9.74 -12.84
N GLY A 417 -42.04 10.16 -11.86
CA GLY A 417 -42.48 11.18 -10.91
C GLY A 417 -41.32 11.95 -10.31
N ARG A 418 -41.38 13.27 -10.39
CA ARG A 418 -40.55 14.16 -9.57
C ARG A 418 -40.61 13.68 -8.11
N GLY A 419 -39.47 13.26 -7.58
CA GLY A 419 -39.26 13.15 -6.14
C GLY A 419 -39.39 11.74 -5.58
N THR A 420 -38.34 10.94 -5.69
CA THR A 420 -37.67 10.30 -4.54
C THR A 420 -36.45 9.52 -5.03
N ARG A 421 -35.30 10.21 -5.15
CA ARG A 421 -34.03 9.51 -4.93
C ARG A 421 -34.12 8.95 -3.52
N GLY A 422 -34.30 7.64 -3.40
CA GLY A 422 -34.33 6.94 -2.12
C GLY A 422 -33.16 7.42 -1.26
N ARG A 423 -33.48 7.81 -0.01
CA ARG A 423 -32.59 8.42 0.97
C ARG A 423 -31.13 7.99 0.80
N THR A 424 -30.28 9.00 0.58
CA THR A 424 -28.82 8.91 0.63
C THR A 424 -28.38 8.52 2.03
N GLY A 425 -28.34 7.22 2.31
CA GLY A 425 -27.54 6.65 3.40
C GLY A 425 -26.09 6.51 2.93
N LEU A 426 -25.14 6.62 3.85
CA LEU A 426 -23.70 6.43 3.61
C LEU A 426 -23.35 5.06 3.00
N THR A 427 -24.27 4.10 3.09
CA THR A 427 -24.14 2.72 2.58
C THR A 427 -24.93 2.46 1.30
N THR A 428 -25.72 3.43 0.81
CA THR A 428 -26.53 3.26 -0.40
C THR A 428 -25.71 3.67 -1.62
N PRO A 429 -25.55 2.82 -2.65
CA PRO A 429 -24.79 3.17 -3.83
C PRO A 429 -25.45 4.34 -4.58
N ALA A 430 -24.62 5.31 -4.98
CA ALA A 430 -25.06 6.51 -5.68
C ALA A 430 -25.45 6.24 -7.12
N ILE A 431 -24.68 5.35 -7.76
CA ILE A 431 -24.87 4.91 -9.13
C ILE A 431 -24.48 3.43 -9.19
N VAL A 432 -25.36 2.60 -9.70
CA VAL A 432 -25.10 1.18 -9.98
C VAL A 432 -25.30 1.03 -11.48
N ARG A 433 -24.25 0.67 -12.22
CA ARG A 433 -24.31 0.52 -13.69
C ARG A 433 -23.62 -0.75 -14.11
N ALA A 434 -24.07 -1.38 -15.18
CA ALA A 434 -23.32 -2.48 -15.79
C ALA A 434 -21.85 -2.08 -16.04
N SER A 435 -20.94 -2.95 -15.66
CA SER A 435 -19.50 -2.80 -15.92
C SER A 435 -19.28 -2.82 -17.43
N ARG A 436 -18.60 -1.78 -17.93
CA ARG A 436 -18.22 -1.69 -19.35
C ARG A 436 -16.87 -2.31 -19.65
N ARG A 437 -16.23 -2.96 -18.66
CA ARG A 437 -14.93 -3.59 -18.89
C ARG A 437 -15.15 -4.83 -19.76
N PRO A 438 -14.59 -4.87 -20.98
CA PRO A 438 -14.71 -6.06 -21.81
C PRO A 438 -14.02 -7.26 -21.12
N PRO A 439 -14.40 -8.50 -21.49
CA PRO A 439 -13.60 -9.67 -21.15
C PRO A 439 -12.17 -9.47 -21.65
N SER A 440 -11.20 -9.85 -20.83
CA SER A 440 -9.77 -9.70 -21.13
C SER A 440 -9.15 -11.07 -21.23
N ARG A 441 -8.73 -11.44 -22.45
CA ARG A 441 -7.91 -12.65 -22.66
C ARG A 441 -6.57 -12.56 -21.93
N ILE A 442 -6.04 -11.34 -21.76
CA ILE A 442 -4.78 -11.07 -21.05
C ILE A 442 -4.91 -11.45 -19.57
N ASP A 443 -6.09 -11.25 -18.98
CA ASP A 443 -6.34 -11.49 -17.56
C ASP A 443 -6.92 -12.91 -17.30
N GLY A 444 -7.04 -13.75 -18.33
CA GLY A 444 -7.68 -15.08 -18.25
C GLY A 444 -9.19 -15.05 -18.02
N VAL A 445 -9.85 -13.90 -18.18
CA VAL A 445 -11.28 -13.74 -17.92
C VAL A 445 -12.06 -14.07 -19.20
N ILE A 446 -12.69 -15.25 -19.22
CA ILE A 446 -13.48 -15.77 -20.35
C ILE A 446 -14.70 -14.87 -20.61
N GLU A 447 -15.42 -14.51 -19.54
CA GLU A 447 -16.59 -13.64 -19.60
C GLU A 447 -16.60 -12.74 -18.36
N ARG A 448 -16.96 -11.46 -18.54
CA ARG A 448 -17.00 -10.48 -17.45
C ARG A 448 -18.38 -9.86 -17.41
N GLU A 449 -19.22 -10.40 -16.55
CA GLU A 449 -20.48 -9.79 -16.15
C GLU A 449 -20.30 -9.17 -14.76
N GLY A 450 -20.55 -7.87 -14.65
CA GLY A 450 -20.28 -7.16 -13.41
C GLY A 450 -20.99 -5.82 -13.37
N VAL A 451 -21.02 -5.24 -12.18
CA VAL A 451 -21.70 -3.98 -11.94
C VAL A 451 -20.72 -3.03 -11.29
N ARG A 452 -20.57 -1.84 -11.89
CA ARG A 452 -19.84 -0.75 -11.27
C ARG A 452 -20.77 -0.06 -10.28
N ILE A 453 -20.43 -0.21 -9.01
CA ILE A 453 -21.07 0.47 -7.90
C ILE A 453 -20.23 1.69 -7.56
N LEU A 454 -20.80 2.88 -7.77
CA LEU A 454 -20.21 4.14 -7.34
C LEU A 454 -20.95 4.58 -6.09
N PHE A 455 -20.22 4.70 -4.98
CA PHE A 455 -20.70 5.38 -3.79
C PHE A 455 -20.46 6.89 -3.96
N LEU A 456 -21.30 7.73 -3.36
CA LEU A 456 -21.00 9.16 -3.30
C LEU A 456 -19.70 9.30 -2.52
N THR A 457 -18.72 9.98 -3.11
CA THR A 457 -17.52 10.39 -2.38
C THR A 457 -17.98 11.35 -1.29
N THR A 458 -18.06 10.89 -0.05
CA THR A 458 -18.23 11.79 1.07
C THR A 458 -16.89 12.46 1.34
N ASN A 459 -16.91 13.73 1.72
CA ASN A 459 -15.74 14.48 2.21
C ASN A 459 -15.19 13.92 3.55
N THR A 460 -15.44 12.65 3.85
CA THR A 460 -15.06 11.93 5.06
C THR A 460 -13.95 10.91 4.81
N GLY A 461 -13.25 10.98 3.67
CA GLY A 461 -12.14 10.06 3.34
C GLY A 461 -11.07 9.95 4.45
N ASP A 462 -10.86 11.02 5.22
CA ASP A 462 -9.94 11.03 6.38
C ASP A 462 -10.60 10.59 7.71
N ARG A 463 -11.92 10.33 7.72
CA ARG A 463 -12.72 10.00 8.91
C ARG A 463 -13.20 8.55 8.96
N TYR A 464 -12.96 7.74 7.93
CA TYR A 464 -13.17 6.29 8.03
C TYR A 464 -11.94 5.64 8.65
N LYS A 465 -11.65 6.03 9.90
CA LYS A 465 -10.79 5.24 10.77
C LYS A 465 -11.66 4.13 11.33
N SER A 466 -11.19 2.89 11.26
CA SER A 466 -11.81 1.84 12.07
C SER A 466 -11.87 2.29 13.54
N ALA A 467 -12.84 1.85 14.35
CA ALA A 467 -12.87 2.23 15.77
C ALA A 467 -11.53 1.92 16.48
N THR A 468 -10.79 0.92 15.98
CA THR A 468 -9.41 0.61 16.36
C THR A 468 -8.37 1.62 15.89
N GLU A 469 -8.41 2.11 14.65
CA GLU A 469 -7.55 3.22 14.19
C GLU A 469 -7.90 4.52 14.88
N GLU A 470 -9.17 4.81 15.11
CA GLU A 470 -9.61 6.02 15.78
C GLU A 470 -9.09 6.02 17.23
N ARG A 471 -9.15 4.88 17.91
CA ARG A 471 -8.50 4.67 19.22
C ARG A 471 -6.97 4.74 19.14
N ALA A 472 -6.35 4.22 18.09
CA ALA A 472 -4.90 4.28 17.94
C ALA A 472 -4.42 5.72 17.70
N ASP A 473 -5.15 6.48 16.90
CA ASP A 473 -4.88 7.88 16.62
C ASP A 473 -5.25 8.80 17.79
N GLU A 474 -6.29 8.46 18.55
CA GLU A 474 -6.56 9.11 19.84
C GLU A 474 -5.45 8.80 20.85
N ARG A 475 -4.94 7.56 20.88
CA ARG A 475 -3.78 7.20 21.71
C ARG A 475 -2.54 7.95 21.26
N MET A 476 -2.28 8.08 19.96
CA MET A 476 -1.15 8.86 19.44
C MET A 476 -1.33 10.36 19.71
N ARG A 477 -2.52 10.93 19.52
CA ARG A 477 -2.85 12.33 19.86
C ARG A 477 -2.73 12.62 21.35
N ASN A 478 -3.08 11.66 22.20
CA ASN A 478 -2.99 11.82 23.65
C ASN A 478 -1.58 11.52 24.18
N ALA A 479 -0.79 10.70 23.49
CA ALA A 479 0.61 10.43 23.81
C ALA A 479 1.54 11.56 23.34
N SER A 480 1.22 12.22 22.23
CA SER A 480 1.86 13.47 21.84
C SER A 480 1.13 14.64 22.50
N GLY A 481 1.57 15.09 23.68
CA GLY A 481 1.05 16.29 24.36
C GLY A 481 1.24 17.62 23.59
N GLY A 482 1.31 17.59 22.25
CA GLY A 482 1.39 18.76 21.38
C GLY A 482 0.00 19.17 20.92
N LYS A 483 -0.37 20.43 21.21
CA LYS A 483 -1.50 21.14 20.60
C LYS A 483 -1.66 20.80 19.10
N PRO A 484 -2.89 20.59 18.60
CA PRO A 484 -3.12 20.47 17.17
C PRO A 484 -2.74 21.79 16.48
N SER A 485 -1.68 21.79 15.69
CA SER A 485 -1.40 22.90 14.78
C SER A 485 -2.44 22.87 13.68
N SER A 486 -3.37 23.82 13.71
CA SER A 486 -4.23 24.14 12.58
C SER A 486 -3.41 24.83 11.47
N SER A 487 -2.50 24.10 10.85
CA SER A 487 -1.70 24.52 9.69
C SER A 487 -2.27 23.89 8.42
N SER A 488 -3.47 24.32 8.03
CA SER A 488 -3.92 24.12 6.63
C SER A 488 -4.89 25.19 6.12
N SER A 489 -5.26 26.19 6.93
CA SER A 489 -6.08 27.32 6.46
C SER A 489 -5.39 28.68 6.59
N ALA A 490 -4.38 28.84 7.44
CA ALA A 490 -3.70 30.14 7.63
C ALA A 490 -2.66 30.47 6.54
N ASP A 491 -1.94 29.48 6.01
CA ASP A 491 -0.93 29.69 4.95
C ASP A 491 -1.56 30.05 3.60
N ALA A 492 -2.76 29.55 3.32
CA ALA A 492 -3.50 29.92 2.12
C ALA A 492 -3.94 31.39 2.17
N THR A 493 -4.35 31.89 3.34
CA THR A 493 -4.76 33.30 3.52
C THR A 493 -3.56 34.23 3.58
N GLN A 494 -2.48 33.88 4.29
CA GLN A 494 -1.25 34.69 4.30
C GLN A 494 -0.59 34.74 2.91
N GLY A 495 -0.50 33.61 2.19
CA GLY A 495 0.03 33.59 0.82
C GLY A 495 -0.83 34.36 -0.19
N THR A 496 -2.13 34.52 0.09
CA THR A 496 -3.04 35.33 -0.75
C THR A 496 -2.97 36.81 -0.39
N ILE A 497 -2.83 37.14 0.89
CA ILE A 497 -2.64 38.52 1.37
C ILE A 497 -1.29 39.08 0.91
N VAL A 498 -0.20 38.30 1.01
CA VAL A 498 1.14 38.70 0.54
C VAL A 498 1.16 38.89 -0.98
N ARG A 499 0.52 38.01 -1.76
CA ARG A 499 0.40 38.19 -3.22
C ARG A 499 -0.44 39.42 -3.59
N SER A 500 -1.49 39.71 -2.84
CA SER A 500 -2.35 40.87 -3.07
C SER A 500 -1.64 42.19 -2.71
N LEU A 501 -0.90 42.21 -1.61
CA LEU A 501 -0.04 43.34 -1.22
C LEU A 501 1.08 43.60 -2.23
N LYS A 502 1.75 42.54 -2.71
CA LYS A 502 2.80 42.67 -3.73
C LYS A 502 2.25 43.29 -5.03
N LYS A 503 1.09 42.83 -5.51
CA LYS A 503 0.42 43.44 -6.68
C LYS A 503 0.01 44.89 -6.45
N ALA A 504 -0.46 45.23 -5.26
CA ALA A 504 -0.85 46.60 -4.93
C ALA A 504 0.38 47.55 -4.90
N VAL A 505 1.50 47.08 -4.37
CA VAL A 505 2.77 47.83 -4.36
C VAL A 505 3.33 48.00 -5.77
N GLU A 506 3.33 46.96 -6.59
CA GLU A 506 3.75 47.04 -8.00
C GLU A 506 2.90 48.05 -8.79
N ALA A 507 1.58 48.00 -8.65
CA ALA A 507 0.67 48.95 -9.30
C ALA A 507 0.89 50.40 -8.82
N TRP A 508 1.22 50.60 -7.54
CA TRP A 508 1.53 51.92 -6.98
C TRP A 508 2.86 52.47 -7.50
N VAL A 509 3.90 51.63 -7.61
CA VAL A 509 5.19 52.00 -8.18
C VAL A 509 5.07 52.38 -9.66
N ASP A 510 4.28 51.64 -10.44
CA ASP A 510 4.03 51.95 -11.84
C ASP A 510 3.23 53.25 -12.02
N ALA A 511 2.26 53.51 -11.14
CA ALA A 511 1.52 54.77 -11.11
C ALA A 511 2.42 55.96 -10.70
N ALA A 512 3.40 55.75 -9.82
CA ALA A 512 4.36 56.78 -9.44
C ALA A 512 5.37 57.07 -10.57
N ARG A 513 5.77 56.06 -11.34
CA ARG A 513 6.64 56.21 -12.51
C ARG A 513 5.95 56.93 -13.67
N SER A 514 4.66 56.69 -13.88
CA SER A 514 3.88 57.35 -14.94
C SER A 514 3.50 58.80 -14.64
N ARG A 515 3.68 59.26 -13.39
CA ARG A 515 3.43 60.66 -12.96
C ARG A 515 4.66 61.56 -13.00
N ARG A 516 5.83 61.07 -13.45
CA ARG A 516 6.96 61.97 -13.72
C ARG A 516 6.60 62.84 -14.93
N PRO A 517 6.59 64.18 -14.81
CA PRO A 517 6.40 65.03 -15.96
C PRO A 517 7.54 64.79 -16.97
N PRO A 518 7.28 64.91 -18.28
CA PRO A 518 8.33 64.81 -19.27
C PRO A 518 9.40 65.84 -18.93
N ARG A 519 10.65 65.38 -18.80
CA ARG A 519 11.80 66.28 -18.73
C ARG A 519 11.84 67.03 -20.06
N GLY A 520 11.52 68.32 -20.02
CA GLY A 520 11.81 69.26 -21.09
C GLY A 520 13.30 69.56 -21.17
#